data_AF-A0AAT9HDX1-F1
#
_entry.id   AF-A0AAT9HDX1-F1
#
_cell.length_a   1.000
_cell.length_b   1.000
_cell.length_c   1.000
_cell.angle_alpha   90.00
_cell.angle_beta   90.00
_cell.angle_gamma   90.00
#
_symmetry.space_group_name_H-M   'P 1'
#
loop_
_entity.id
_entity.type
_entity.pdbx_description
1 polymer ?
#
loop_
_entity_poly.entity_id
_entity_poly.type
_entity_poly.pdbx_seq_one_letter_code
_entity_poly.pdbx_strand_id
1 'polypeptide(L)'
;MGHREDLLEGAKRCLLAKGFVHTTARDIVRESKTNLASIGYHYGSKDALLAQAYISLVEGMGGAFEVDVDGTGPGSWSASSGCGRTSSGP
;
A
#
# COMPACT_ATOMS: atom_id res chain seq x y z
N MET A 1 1.24 -23.17 -9.61
CA MET A 1 1.24 -22.24 -8.47
C MET A 1 2.67 -22.09 -8.03
N GLY A 2 3.19 -20.86 -8.02
CA GLY A 2 4.58 -20.60 -7.69
C GLY A 2 4.75 -20.23 -6.22
N HIS A 3 5.90 -20.57 -5.65
CA HIS A 3 6.31 -20.14 -4.30
C HIS A 3 6.21 -18.63 -4.09
N ARG A 4 6.35 -17.85 -5.17
CA ARG A 4 6.15 -16.40 -5.17
C ARG A 4 4.70 -16.02 -4.84
N GLU A 5 3.72 -16.54 -5.57
CA GLU A 5 2.31 -16.25 -5.29
C GLU A 5 1.90 -16.72 -3.89
N ASP A 6 2.35 -17.91 -3.46
CA ASP A 6 2.01 -18.45 -2.14
C ASP A 6 2.51 -17.52 -1.02
N LEU A 7 3.71 -16.96 -1.17
CA LEU A 7 4.26 -15.96 -0.25
C LEU A 7 3.43 -14.68 -0.24
N LEU A 8 3.00 -14.20 -1.41
CA LEU A 8 2.17 -13.00 -1.52
C LEU A 8 0.84 -13.21 -0.79
N GLU A 9 0.16 -14.32 -1.02
CA GLU A 9 -1.13 -14.63 -0.39
C GLU A 9 -0.99 -14.86 1.13
N GLY A 10 0.06 -15.55 1.58
CA GLY A 10 0.35 -15.69 3.00
C GLY A 10 0.64 -14.35 3.69
N ALA A 11 1.36 -13.45 3.00
CA ALA A 11 1.64 -12.12 3.50
C ALA A 11 0.37 -11.26 3.62
N LYS A 12 -0.53 -11.31 2.62
CA LYS A 12 -1.83 -10.62 2.67
C LYS A 12 -2.66 -11.03 3.89
N ARG A 13 -2.75 -12.35 4.16
CA ARG A 13 -3.47 -12.86 5.33
C ARG A 13 -2.85 -12.40 6.64
N CYS A 14 -1.52 -12.42 6.74
CA CYS A 14 -0.82 -11.93 7.92
C CYS A 14 -1.07 -10.43 8.14
N LEU A 15 -1.06 -9.62 7.08
CA LEU A 15 -1.36 -8.19 7.15
C LEU A 15 -2.77 -7.93 7.67
N LEU A 16 -3.78 -8.67 7.17
CA LEU A 16 -5.16 -8.51 7.63
C LEU A 16 -5.36 -8.98 9.08
N ALA A 17 -4.63 -10.02 9.52
CA ALA A 17 -4.79 -10.58 10.86
C ALA A 17 -4.03 -9.80 11.95
N LYS A 18 -2.82 -9.31 11.66
CA LYS A 18 -1.89 -8.73 12.66
C LYS A 18 -1.46 -7.30 12.36
N GLY A 19 -1.63 -6.84 11.13
CA GLY A 19 -1.07 -5.58 10.66
C GLY A 19 0.42 -5.67 10.31
N PHE A 20 0.93 -4.59 9.74
CA PHE A 20 2.27 -4.54 9.14
C PHE A 20 3.39 -4.73 10.17
N VAL A 21 3.32 -4.02 11.31
CA VAL A 21 4.38 -3.99 12.33
C VAL A 21 4.54 -5.35 13.02
N HIS A 22 3.43 -6.03 13.31
CA HIS A 22 3.45 -7.31 14.03
C HIS A 22 3.69 -8.52 13.12
N THR A 23 3.76 -8.32 11.80
CA THR A 23 3.99 -9.42 10.87
C THR A 23 5.48 -9.76 10.76
N THR A 24 5.82 -11.00 11.10
CA THR A 24 7.19 -11.52 11.00
C THR A 24 7.37 -12.42 9.78
N ALA A 25 8.60 -12.60 9.32
CA ALA A 25 8.89 -13.48 8.19
C ALA A 25 8.49 -14.94 8.48
N ARG A 26 8.60 -15.38 9.74
CA ARG A 26 8.14 -16.71 10.17
C ARG A 26 6.63 -16.87 10.08
N ASP A 27 5.86 -15.84 10.44
CA ASP A 27 4.41 -15.88 10.29
C ASP A 27 4.00 -16.06 8.83
N ILE A 28 4.61 -15.28 7.93
CA ILE A 28 4.33 -15.36 6.49
C ILE A 28 4.66 -16.75 5.96
N VAL A 29 5.80 -17.32 6.34
CA VAL A 29 6.24 -18.65 5.89
C VAL A 29 5.31 -19.76 6.39
N ARG A 30 4.85 -19.66 7.65
CA ARG A 30 3.86 -20.60 8.19
C ARG A 30 2.54 -20.54 7.41
N GLU A 31 2.12 -19.34 7.03
CA GLU A 31 0.83 -19.14 6.35
C GLU A 31 0.86 -19.50 4.87
N SER A 32 1.97 -19.19 4.19
CA SER A 32 2.22 -19.49 2.78
C SER A 32 2.67 -20.93 2.51
N LYS A 33 3.02 -21.69 3.55
CA LYS A 33 3.60 -23.05 3.45
C LYS A 33 4.87 -23.11 2.57
N THR A 34 5.59 -22.00 2.47
CA THR A 34 6.85 -21.86 1.70
C THR A 34 8.06 -21.84 2.66
N ASN A 35 9.21 -21.24 2.29
CA ASN A 35 10.44 -21.14 3.06
C ASN A 35 10.92 -19.67 3.16
N LEU A 36 11.62 -19.33 4.25
CA LEU A 36 12.31 -18.06 4.47
C LEU A 36 13.29 -17.71 3.32
N ALA A 37 13.99 -18.71 2.77
CA ALA A 37 14.92 -18.49 1.65
C ALA A 37 14.23 -17.94 0.41
N SER A 38 12.99 -18.37 0.16
CA SER A 38 12.20 -17.94 -0.99
C SER A 38 11.80 -16.47 -0.89
N ILE A 39 11.65 -15.91 0.33
CA ILE A 39 11.41 -14.47 0.53
C ILE A 39 12.60 -13.66 0.01
N GLY A 40 13.81 -14.04 0.42
CA GLY A 40 15.04 -13.37 -0.03
C GLY A 40 15.25 -13.48 -1.53
N TYR A 41 14.96 -14.64 -2.12
CA TYR A 41 15.15 -14.88 -3.56
C TYR A 41 14.16 -14.10 -4.44
N HIS A 42 12.88 -14.03 -4.07
CA HIS A 42 11.85 -13.41 -4.93
C HIS A 42 11.58 -11.94 -4.63
N TYR A 43 11.73 -11.53 -3.38
CA TYR A 43 11.33 -10.19 -2.91
C TYR A 43 12.49 -9.41 -2.28
N GLY A 44 13.64 -10.05 -2.04
CA GLY A 44 14.80 -9.45 -1.38
C GLY A 44 14.64 -9.35 0.13
N SER A 45 13.49 -8.89 0.64
CA SER A 45 13.24 -8.74 2.07
C SER A 45 11.78 -8.99 2.47
N LYS A 46 11.57 -9.19 3.77
CA LYS A 46 10.22 -9.28 4.37
C LYS A 46 9.42 -8.00 4.13
N ASP A 47 10.02 -6.84 4.32
CA ASP A 47 9.32 -5.57 4.23
C ASP A 47 8.92 -5.26 2.78
N ALA A 48 9.76 -5.62 1.81
CA ALA A 48 9.43 -5.51 0.38
C ALA A 48 8.26 -6.43 0.00
N LEU A 49 8.23 -7.67 0.52
CA LEU A 49 7.11 -8.59 0.36
C LEU A 49 5.82 -8.01 0.97
N LEU A 50 5.89 -7.48 2.19
CA LEU A 50 4.72 -6.89 2.86
C LEU A 50 4.22 -5.63 2.14
N ALA A 51 5.10 -4.80 1.61
CA ALA A 51 4.72 -3.65 0.82
C ALA A 51 3.99 -4.06 -0.47
N GLN A 52 4.50 -5.06 -1.21
CA GLN A 52 3.81 -5.57 -2.39
C GLN A 52 2.46 -6.22 -2.04
N ALA A 53 2.40 -6.99 -0.96
CA ALA A 53 1.15 -7.58 -0.50
C ALA A 53 0.11 -6.50 -0.14
N TYR A 54 0.54 -5.41 0.49
CA TYR A 54 -0.32 -4.26 0.81
C TYR A 54 -0.84 -3.57 -0.45
N ILE A 55 0.04 -3.25 -1.42
CA ILE A 55 -0.36 -2.66 -2.70
C ILE A 55 -1.40 -3.54 -3.39
N SER A 56 -1.13 -4.84 -3.48
CA SER A 56 -2.02 -5.81 -4.13
C SER A 56 -3.39 -5.94 -3.42
N LEU A 57 -3.46 -5.70 -2.09
CA LEU A 57 -4.73 -5.61 -1.36
C LEU A 57 -5.51 -4.35 -1.71
N VAL A 58 -4.82 -3.20 -1.82
CA VAL A 58 -5.45 -1.90 -2.10
C VAL A 58 -5.88 -1.79 -3.56
N GLU A 59 -5.11 -2.34 -4.50
CA GLU A 59 -5.47 -2.42 -5.93
C GLU A 59 -6.80 -3.16 -6.12
N GLY A 60 -7.06 -4.23 -5.35
CA GLY A 60 -8.33 -4.94 -5.36
C GLY A 60 -9.52 -4.12 -4.82
N MET A 61 -9.27 -3.15 -3.93
CA MET A 61 -10.31 -2.23 -3.43
C MET A 61 -10.57 -1.07 -4.37
N GLY A 62 -9.55 -0.53 -5.05
CA GLY A 62 -9.68 0.64 -5.92
C GLY A 62 -10.70 0.46 -7.06
N GLY A 63 -10.85 -0.76 -7.58
CA GLY A 63 -11.88 -1.07 -8.57
C GLY A 63 -13.32 -1.05 -8.04
N ALA A 64 -13.53 -1.07 -6.72
CA ALA A 64 -14.85 -0.95 -6.10
C ALA A 64 -15.26 0.51 -5.83
N PHE A 65 -14.31 1.45 -5.87
CA PHE A 65 -14.57 2.87 -5.72
C PHE A 65 -14.56 3.55 -7.09
N GLU A 66 -15.72 3.61 -7.74
CA GLU A 66 -15.93 4.54 -8.84
C GLU A 66 -15.91 5.95 -8.24
N VAL A 67 -14.74 6.60 -8.30
CA VAL A 67 -14.63 8.00 -7.91
C VAL A 67 -15.28 8.81 -9.01
N ASP A 68 -16.48 9.32 -8.76
CA ASP A 68 -17.13 10.34 -9.57
C ASP A 68 -16.29 11.63 -9.48
N VAL A 69 -15.38 11.82 -10.45
CA VAL A 69 -14.48 12.97 -10.53
C VAL A 69 -15.19 14.18 -11.20
N ASP A 70 -16.51 14.27 -11.12
CA ASP A 70 -17.27 15.44 -11.57
C ASP A 70 -17.28 16.54 -10.47
N GLY A 71 -16.07 16.96 -10.07
CA GLY A 71 -15.75 18.32 -9.62
C GLY A 71 -16.50 18.99 -8.45
N THR A 72 -17.44 18.32 -7.76
CA THR A 72 -18.30 18.96 -6.73
C THR A 72 -18.43 18.12 -5.45
N GLY A 73 -17.32 17.58 -4.96
CA GLY A 73 -17.23 16.93 -3.64
C GLY A 73 -16.83 17.91 -2.51
N PRO A 74 -17.20 17.65 -1.24
CA PRO A 74 -17.03 18.57 -0.13
C PRO A 74 -15.55 18.68 0.28
N GLY A 75 -14.88 19.65 -0.33
CA GLY A 75 -13.45 19.89 -0.16
C GLY A 75 -12.94 20.85 -1.22
N SER A 76 -13.66 21.95 -1.47
CA SER A 76 -13.15 23.05 -2.27
C SER A 76 -11.96 23.69 -1.55
N TRP A 77 -10.77 23.13 -1.74
CA TRP A 77 -9.54 23.85 -1.44
C TRP A 77 -9.40 24.91 -2.53
N SER A 78 -10.01 26.06 -2.28
CA SER A 78 -9.72 27.26 -3.06
C SER A 78 -8.27 27.60 -2.79
N ALA A 79 -7.38 27.29 -3.74
CA ALA A 79 -6.08 27.92 -3.79
C ALA A 79 -6.30 29.41 -4.05
N SER A 80 -6.52 30.18 -2.98
CA SER A 80 -6.50 31.62 -3.04
C SER A 80 -5.05 32.03 -3.29
N SER A 81 -4.71 32.15 -4.57
CA SER A 81 -3.57 32.88 -5.10
C SER A 81 -3.62 34.31 -4.57
N GLY A 82 -3.01 34.51 -3.40
CA GLY A 82 -3.01 35.76 -2.64
C GLY A 82 -1.62 36.14 -2.19
N CYS A 83 -0.62 36.13 -3.08
CA CYS A 83 0.61 36.90 -2.87
C CYS A 83 0.52 38.15 -3.77
N GLY A 84 -0.23 39.13 -3.27
CA GLY A 84 -0.43 40.43 -3.90
C GLY A 84 0.86 41.23 -3.88
N ARG A 85 1.37 41.50 -5.08
CA ARG A 85 2.33 42.55 -5.37
C ARG A 85 1.67 43.90 -5.06
N THR A 86 2.15 44.64 -4.05
CA THR A 86 1.87 46.07 -3.93
C THR A 86 3.18 46.84 -3.77
N SER A 87 3.46 47.60 -4.83
CA SER A 87 4.34 48.75 -4.88
C SER A 87 3.97 49.82 -3.85
N SER A 88 4.92 50.74 -3.62
CA SER A 88 4.73 52.18 -3.34
C SER A 88 4.99 52.68 -1.91
N GLY A 89 6.22 53.20 -1.68
CA GLY A 89 6.59 54.45 -0.97
C GLY A 89 6.09 54.73 0.45
N PRO A 90 6.57 55.82 1.12
CA PRO A 90 7.36 56.95 0.62
C PRO A 90 8.88 56.85 0.83
#